data_AF-A0AA91EX71-F1
#
_entry.id   AF-A0AA91EX71-F1
#
_cell.length_a   1.000
_cell.length_b   1.000
_cell.length_c   1.000
_cell.angle_alpha   90.00
_cell.angle_beta   90.00
_cell.angle_gamma   90.00
#
_symmetry.space_group_name_H-M   'P 1'
#
loop_
_entity.id
_entity.type
_entity.pdbx_description
1 polymer ?
#
loop_
_entity_poly.entity_id
_entity_poly.type
_entity_poly.pdbx_seq_one_letter_code
_entity_poly.pdbx_strand_id
1 'polypeptide(L)' 'MAHADQASYIQYINDHNLRIPLWTDGQLYGMGVKICMFLHEGMSPQEVSDAQGPTMFLDNMGVIRASQETICPDTLR' A
#
# COMPACT_ATOMS: atom_id res chain seq x y z
N MET A 1 -13.73 4.81 12.71
CA MET A 1 -13.07 5.64 11.69
C MET A 1 -13.00 4.79 10.44
N ALA A 2 -13.42 5.38 9.32
CA ALA A 2 -13.99 4.67 8.19
C ALA A 2 -13.09 3.54 7.65
N HIS A 3 -13.71 2.43 7.25
CA HIS A 3 -13.22 1.57 6.19
C HIS A 3 -12.94 2.45 4.96
N ALA A 4 -11.77 3.08 4.89
CA ALA A 4 -11.20 3.46 3.62
C ALA A 4 -11.12 2.15 2.81
N ASP A 5 -12.08 2.05 1.89
CA ASP A 5 -12.69 0.79 1.49
C ASP A 5 -11.63 -0.16 0.90
N GLN A 6 -11.51 -1.35 1.49
CA GLN A 6 -10.69 -2.41 0.93
C GLN A 6 -10.98 -2.58 -0.58
N ALA A 7 -12.23 -2.39 -1.01
CA ALA A 7 -12.60 -2.39 -2.42
C ALA A 7 -11.91 -1.26 -3.20
N SER A 8 -11.89 -0.02 -2.70
CA SER A 8 -11.19 1.10 -3.34
C SER A 8 -9.69 0.87 -3.44
N TYR A 9 -9.06 0.33 -2.40
CA TYR A 9 -7.63 -0.02 -2.45
C TYR A 9 -7.37 -1.11 -3.50
N ILE A 10 -8.16 -2.19 -3.50
CA ILE A 10 -8.00 -3.27 -4.48
C ILE A 10 -8.30 -2.80 -5.90
N GLN A 11 -9.29 -1.94 -6.07
CA GLN A 11 -9.59 -1.32 -7.36
C GLN A 11 -8.41 -0.49 -7.85
N TYR A 12 -7.81 0.36 -7.00
CA TYR A 12 -6.61 1.13 -7.34
C TYR A 12 -5.46 0.19 -7.77
N ILE A 13 -5.20 -0.86 -6.99
CA ILE A 13 -4.16 -1.84 -7.31
C ILE A 13 -4.38 -2.47 -8.69
N ASN A 14 -5.64 -2.79 -9.05
CA ASN A 14 -5.98 -3.37 -10.34
C ASN A 14 -5.86 -2.35 -11.48
N ASP A 15 -6.42 -1.15 -11.33
CA ASP A 15 -6.42 -0.08 -12.34
C ASP A 15 -5.00 0.36 -12.71
N HIS A 16 -4.08 0.30 -11.74
CA HIS A 16 -2.67 0.65 -11.92
C HIS A 16 -1.76 -0.55 -12.21
N ASN A 17 -2.30 -1.76 -12.38
CA ASN A 17 -1.54 -3.01 -12.61
C ASN A 17 -0.46 -3.29 -11.54
N LEU A 18 -0.73 -2.91 -10.29
CA LEU A 18 0.16 -3.10 -9.14
C LEU A 18 -0.03 -4.47 -8.47
N ARG A 19 -0.92 -5.30 -9.03
CA ARG A 19 -1.32 -6.55 -8.41
C ARG A 19 -0.15 -7.53 -8.37
N ILE A 20 0.07 -8.10 -7.19
CA ILE A 20 1.07 -9.14 -6.98
C ILE A 20 0.45 -10.48 -7.36
N PRO A 21 1.08 -11.24 -8.29
CA PRO A 21 0.60 -12.57 -8.62
C PRO A 21 0.50 -13.45 -7.38
N LEU A 22 -0.54 -14.29 -7.31
CA LEU A 22 -0.80 -15.26 -6.24
C LEU A 22 -1.24 -14.66 -4.89
N TRP A 23 -1.28 -13.34 -4.75
CA TRP A 23 -1.82 -12.71 -3.53
C TRP A 23 -3.34 -12.56 -3.62
N THR A 24 -4.00 -12.90 -2.53
CA THR A 24 -5.43 -12.64 -2.33
C THR A 24 -5.66 -11.16 -2.02
N ASP A 25 -6.88 -10.68 -2.24
CA ASP A 25 -7.25 -9.30 -1.90
C ASP A 25 -7.07 -9.00 -0.41
N GLY A 26 -7.29 -9.99 0.46
CA GLY A 26 -7.03 -9.84 1.90
C GLY A 26 -5.54 -9.65 2.21
N GLN A 27 -4.65 -10.37 1.53
CA GLN A 27 -3.19 -10.20 1.70
C GLN A 27 -2.71 -8.85 1.16
N LEU A 28 -3.21 -8.45 -0.02
CA LEU A 28 -2.92 -7.14 -0.60
C LEU A 28 -3.34 -6.02 0.33
N TYR A 29 -4.57 -6.08 0.85
CA TYR A 29 -5.10 -5.08 1.76
C TYR A 29 -4.35 -5.07 3.09
N GLY A 30 -4.06 -6.24 3.67
CA GLY A 30 -3.28 -6.36 4.89
C GLY A 30 -1.89 -5.73 4.76
N MET A 31 -1.29 -5.81 3.56
CA MET A 31 -0.04 -5.11 3.27
C MET A 31 -0.21 -3.60 3.19
N GLY A 32 -1.26 -3.10 2.53
CA GLY A 32 -1.55 -1.66 2.52
C GLY A 32 -1.74 -1.09 3.93
N VAL A 33 -2.42 -1.82 4.80
CA VAL A 33 -2.55 -1.47 6.23
C VAL A 33 -1.19 -1.45 6.93
N LYS A 34 -0.34 -2.45 6.69
CA LYS A 34 1.02 -2.50 7.27
C LYS A 34 1.89 -1.33 6.80
N ILE A 35 1.81 -0.96 5.54
CA ILE A 35 2.49 0.22 4.98
C ILE A 35 2.04 1.48 5.72
N CYS A 36 0.74 1.65 5.90
CA CYS A 36 0.20 2.80 6.64
C CYS A 36 0.73 2.88 8.08
N MET A 37 0.89 1.74 8.77
CA MET A 37 1.49 1.73 10.12
C MET A 37 2.91 2.31 10.11
N PHE A 38 3.77 1.91 9.16
CA PHE A 38 5.13 2.45 9.06
C PHE A 38 5.16 3.95 8.74
N LEU A 39 4.26 4.41 7.86
CA LEU A 39 4.14 5.83 7.54
C LEU A 39 3.68 6.65 8.75
N HIS A 40 2.74 6.13 9.54
CA HIS A 40 2.31 6.75 10.81
C HIS A 40 3.42 6.77 11.87
N GLU A 41 4.31 5.77 11.87
CA GLU A 41 5.52 5.74 12.72
C GLU A 41 6.61 6.72 12.26
N GLY A 42 6.39 7.42 11.15
CA GLY A 42 7.26 8.48 10.66
C GLY A 42 8.29 8.04 9.62
N MET A 43 8.23 6.79 9.15
CA MET A 43 9.04 6.37 8.00
C MET A 43 8.59 7.11 6.74
N SER A 44 9.55 7.52 5.92
CA SER A 44 9.28 8.05 4.59
C SER A 44 8.86 6.92 3.62
N PRO A 45 8.14 7.24 2.53
CA PRO A 45 7.82 6.25 1.49
C PRO A 45 9.06 5.50 0.96
N GLN A 46 10.20 6.17 0.85
CA GLN A 46 11.44 5.56 0.39
C GLN A 46 11.96 4.53 1.42
N GLU A 47 12.00 4.88 2.71
CA GLU A 47 12.43 3.95 3.76
C GLU A 47 11.51 2.71 3.84
N VAL A 48 10.20 2.90 3.63
CA VAL A 48 9.24 1.78 3.57
C VAL A 48 9.50 0.90 2.34
N SER A 49 9.78 1.50 1.17
CA SER A 49 10.16 0.75 -0.03
C SER A 49 11.45 -0.05 0.18
N ASP A 50 12.46 0.56 0.77
CA ASP A 50 13.77 -0.05 1.02
C ASP A 50 13.66 -1.20 2.04
N ALA A 51 12.84 -1.04 3.08
CA ALA A 51 12.60 -2.06 4.10
C ALA A 51 11.86 -3.31 3.58
N GLN A 52 11.07 -3.16 2.52
CA GLN A 52 10.39 -4.28 1.85
C GLN A 52 11.31 -5.05 0.91
N GLY A 53 12.42 -4.43 0.51
CA GLY A 53 13.37 -5.02 -0.42
C GLY A 53 12.90 -4.96 -1.88
N PRO A 54 13.83 -5.17 -2.84
CA PRO A 54 13.59 -4.92 -4.26
C PRO A 54 12.67 -5.93 -4.96
N THR A 55 12.26 -7.00 -4.28
CA THR A 55 11.51 -8.12 -4.89
C THR A 55 10.14 -8.36 -4.29
N MET A 56 9.73 -7.56 -3.29
CA MET A 56 8.44 -7.78 -2.62
C MET A 56 7.27 -7.47 -3.56
N PHE A 57 7.34 -6.36 -4.32
CA PHE A 57 6.37 -6.01 -5.36
C PHE A 57 7.04 -5.66 -6.69
N LEU A 58 6.25 -5.70 -7.77
CA LEU A 58 6.67 -5.20 -9.09
C LEU A 58 6.90 -3.69 -9.08
N ASP A 59 6.13 -2.98 -8.26
CA ASP A 59 6.24 -1.53 -8.04
C ASP A 59 5.95 -1.19 -6.58
N ASN A 60 7.01 -1.13 -5.77
CA ASN A 60 6.88 -0.80 -4.34
C ASN A 60 6.28 0.58 -4.12
N MET A 61 6.71 1.57 -4.91
CA MET A 61 6.25 2.95 -4.76
C MET A 61 4.79 3.11 -5.15
N GLY A 62 4.35 2.39 -6.18
CA GLY A 62 2.94 2.33 -6.58
C GLY A 62 2.05 1.78 -5.47
N VAL A 63 2.45 0.67 -4.82
CA VAL A 63 1.70 0.08 -3.70
C VAL A 63 1.67 1.00 -2.48
N ILE A 64 2.78 1.68 -2.18
CA ILE A 64 2.83 2.66 -1.07
C ILE A 64 1.90 3.83 -1.37
N ARG A 65 1.95 4.38 -2.59
CA ARG A 65 1.07 5.46 -3.03
C ARG A 65 -0.40 5.06 -2.99
N ALA A 66 -0.73 3.84 -3.44
CA ALA A 66 -2.10 3.32 -3.34
C ALA A 66 -2.58 3.27 -1.88
N SER A 67 -1.70 2.86 -0.96
CA SER A 67 -2.00 2.81 0.48
C SER A 67 -2.24 4.22 1.05
N GLN A 68 -1.41 5.19 0.66
CA GLN A 68 -1.57 6.59 1.06
C GLN A 68 -2.86 7.18 0.50
N GLU A 69 -3.14 7.05 -0.81
CA GLU A 69 -4.29 7.69 -1.43
C GLU A 69 -5.64 7.08 -1.03
N THR A 70 -5.65 5.81 -0.62
CA THR A 70 -6.89 5.11 -0.26
C THR A 70 -7.02 4.86 1.24
N ILE A 71 -6.06 4.18 1.88
CA ILE A 71 -6.16 3.68 3.26
C ILE A 71 -5.79 4.75 4.31
N CYS A 72 -4.67 5.45 4.12
CA CYS A 72 -4.13 6.43 5.07
C CYS A 72 -3.78 7.79 4.40
N PRO A 73 -4.79 8.51 3.87
CA PRO A 73 -4.58 9.79 3.16
C PRO A 73 -3.99 10.90 4.03
N ASP A 74 -4.06 10.78 5.35
CA ASP A 74 -3.42 11.68 6.31
C ASP A 74 -1.88 11.59 6.30
N THR A 75 -1.30 10.57 5.65
CA THR A 75 0.15 10.40 5.49
C THR A 75 0.69 11.00 4.19
N LEU A 76 -0.15 11.54 3.32
CA LEU A 76 0.27 12.34 2.18
C LEU A 76 0.81 13.70 2.69
N ARG A 77 2.13 13.89 2.60
CA ARG A 77 2.82 15.13 2.93
C ARG A 77 3.48 15.73 1.69
#